data_AF-A0A5U6P2M6-F1
#
_entry.id   AF-A0A5U6P2M6-F1
#
_cell.length_a   1.000
_cell.length_b   1.000
_cell.length_c   1.000
_cell.angle_alpha   90.00
_cell.angle_beta   90.00
_cell.angle_gamma   90.00
#
_symmetry.space_group_name_H-M   'P 1'
#
loop_
_entity.id
_entity.type
_entity.pdbx_description
1 polymer ?
#
loop_
_entity_poly.entity_id
_entity_poly.type
_entity_poly.pdbx_seq_one_letter_code
_entity_poly.pdbx_strand_id
1 'polypeptide(L)'
;MKYSQQEKLQIQMLCDIHRALKIKNSFDPDFIDEAVSTDSYWALRWKYPSLDDGEEDPEEVQLFVDTFDMYEILQYTYNHFSDEDKADVAESIPHFNGEASLAFPGFDGNNETNYLTIGGMLKRMGRFSGKEELTKNSHMPSVEIYRRMLEVFLPARAKNWIHDVGITKQDFIDTLNARVHPENR
;
A
#
# COMPACT_ATOMS: atom_id res chain seq x y z
N MET A 1 -0.33 -11.37 -16.21
CA MET A 1 -0.10 -11.19 -17.68
C MET A 1 0.77 -9.94 -17.98
N LYS A 2 1.53 -9.89 -19.09
CA LYS A 2 2.21 -8.67 -19.60
C LYS A 2 1.91 -8.46 -21.08
N TYR A 3 1.43 -7.26 -21.47
CA TYR A 3 1.16 -6.94 -22.87
C TYR A 3 2.45 -6.66 -23.66
N SER A 4 2.47 -7.11 -24.91
CA SER A 4 3.46 -6.74 -25.92
C SER A 4 3.35 -5.26 -26.29
N GLN A 5 4.41 -4.71 -26.88
CA GLN A 5 4.40 -3.31 -27.35
C GLN A 5 3.32 -3.07 -28.43
N GLN A 6 3.06 -4.08 -29.26
CA GLN A 6 2.00 -4.05 -30.27
C GLN A 6 0.62 -3.98 -29.63
N GLU A 7 0.35 -4.79 -28.60
CA GLU A 7 -0.92 -4.76 -27.85
C GLU A 7 -1.10 -3.42 -27.12
N LYS A 8 -0.05 -2.91 -26.47
CA LYS A 8 -0.09 -1.58 -25.83
C LYS A 8 -0.49 -0.50 -26.84
N LEU A 9 0.21 -0.43 -27.98
CA LEU A 9 -0.09 0.55 -29.02
C LEU A 9 -1.54 0.44 -29.51
N GLN A 10 -2.03 -0.78 -29.75
CA GLN A 10 -3.41 -1.00 -30.17
C GLN A 10 -4.41 -0.51 -29.13
N ILE A 11 -4.20 -0.82 -27.85
CA ILE A 11 -5.08 -0.39 -26.76
C ILE A 11 -5.07 1.14 -26.63
N GLN A 12 -3.91 1.78 -26.73
CA GLN A 12 -3.79 3.24 -26.66
C GLN A 12 -4.49 3.94 -27.82
N MET A 13 -4.33 3.42 -29.05
CA MET A 13 -5.08 3.91 -30.21
C MET A 13 -6.59 3.74 -30.04
N LEU A 14 -7.05 2.64 -29.42
CA LEU A 14 -8.46 2.44 -29.10
C LEU A 14 -8.95 3.43 -28.03
N CYS A 15 -8.14 3.76 -27.04
CA CYS A 15 -8.44 4.81 -26.05
C CYS A 15 -8.56 6.18 -26.73
N ASP A 16 -7.68 6.50 -27.68
CA ASP A 16 -7.76 7.72 -28.50
C ASP A 16 -9.08 7.79 -29.29
N ILE A 17 -9.45 6.70 -29.96
CA ILE A 17 -10.72 6.60 -30.69
C ILE A 17 -11.91 6.76 -29.74
N HIS A 18 -11.88 6.11 -28.57
CA HIS A 18 -12.94 6.21 -27.56
C HIS A 18 -13.13 7.65 -27.09
N ARG A 19 -12.02 8.36 -26.80
CA ARG A 19 -12.03 9.79 -26.47
C ARG A 19 -12.57 10.64 -27.62
N ALA A 20 -12.10 10.43 -28.85
CA ALA A 20 -12.50 11.19 -30.03
C ALA A 20 -14.00 11.04 -30.35
N LEU A 21 -14.54 9.83 -30.23
CA LEU A 21 -15.96 9.52 -30.42
C LEU A 21 -16.84 9.94 -29.23
N LYS A 22 -16.23 10.39 -28.11
CA LYS A 22 -16.91 10.79 -26.88
C LYS A 22 -17.86 9.72 -26.34
N ILE A 23 -17.49 8.45 -26.46
CA ILE A 23 -18.32 7.34 -25.98
C ILE A 23 -18.55 7.51 -24.47
N LYS A 24 -19.82 7.44 -24.07
CA LYS A 24 -20.29 7.54 -22.67
C LYS A 24 -20.89 6.19 -22.26
N ASN A 25 -20.82 5.86 -20.97
CA ASN A 25 -21.34 4.62 -20.38
C ASN A 25 -20.59 3.34 -20.79
N SER A 26 -19.27 3.44 -20.94
CA SER A 26 -18.38 2.28 -21.15
C SER A 26 -17.15 2.42 -20.23
N PHE A 27 -16.05 1.75 -20.57
CA PHE A 27 -14.79 1.85 -19.86
C PHE A 27 -14.24 3.28 -19.84
N ASP A 28 -13.48 3.61 -18.79
CA ASP A 28 -12.73 4.86 -18.69
C ASP A 28 -11.43 4.72 -19.51
N PRO A 29 -11.31 5.38 -20.68
CA PRO A 29 -10.13 5.26 -21.54
C PRO A 29 -8.89 5.89 -20.90
N ASP A 30 -9.04 6.89 -20.03
CA ASP A 30 -7.90 7.56 -19.41
C ASP A 30 -7.30 6.70 -18.30
N PHE A 31 -8.14 5.90 -17.62
CA PHE A 31 -7.67 4.91 -16.64
C PHE A 31 -6.99 3.73 -17.33
N ILE A 32 -7.55 3.24 -18.43
CA ILE A 32 -6.96 2.12 -19.20
C ILE A 32 -5.61 2.52 -19.77
N ASP A 33 -5.50 3.70 -20.38
CA ASP A 33 -4.25 4.20 -20.95
C ASP A 33 -3.14 4.32 -19.89
N GLU A 34 -3.46 4.85 -18.70
CA GLU A 34 -2.50 4.90 -17.58
C GLU A 34 -2.09 3.50 -17.11
N ALA A 35 -3.04 2.60 -16.87
CA ALA A 35 -2.75 1.23 -16.43
C ALA A 35 -1.85 0.48 -17.44
N VAL A 36 -2.09 0.66 -18.74
CA VAL A 36 -1.33 -0.01 -19.81
C VAL A 36 0.05 0.60 -20.00
N SER A 37 0.16 1.93 -19.98
CA SER A 37 1.42 2.65 -20.14
C SER A 37 2.38 2.42 -18.97
N THR A 38 1.85 2.22 -17.76
CA THR A 38 2.62 2.00 -16.53
C THR A 38 2.83 0.53 -16.17
N ASP A 39 2.40 -0.41 -17.03
CA ASP A 39 2.40 -1.86 -16.75
C ASP A 39 1.58 -2.27 -15.50
N SER A 40 0.67 -1.42 -15.03
CA SER A 40 -0.19 -1.65 -13.86
C SER A 40 -1.47 -2.42 -14.21
N TYR A 41 -1.35 -3.57 -14.88
CA TYR A 41 -2.50 -4.34 -15.38
C TYR A 41 -3.42 -4.86 -14.28
N TRP A 42 -2.87 -5.13 -13.10
CA TRP A 42 -3.63 -5.48 -11.90
C TRP A 42 -4.73 -4.44 -11.59
N ALA A 43 -4.49 -3.17 -11.90
CA ALA A 43 -5.45 -2.11 -11.65
C ALA A 43 -6.71 -2.24 -12.51
N LEU A 44 -6.62 -2.89 -13.69
CA LEU A 44 -7.76 -3.12 -14.58
C LEU A 44 -8.78 -4.07 -13.92
N ARG A 45 -8.34 -5.20 -13.35
CA ARG A 45 -9.25 -6.13 -12.63
C ARG A 45 -9.80 -5.50 -11.34
N TRP A 46 -8.99 -4.72 -10.62
CA TRP A 46 -9.42 -4.02 -9.41
C TRP A 46 -10.46 -2.93 -9.69
N LYS A 47 -10.39 -2.27 -10.86
CA LYS A 47 -11.35 -1.24 -11.29
C LYS A 47 -12.58 -1.84 -11.94
N TYR A 48 -12.40 -2.91 -12.72
CA TYR A 48 -13.44 -3.59 -13.50
C TYR A 48 -13.55 -5.05 -13.08
N PRO A 49 -14.34 -5.38 -12.04
CA PRO A 49 -14.44 -6.74 -11.52
C PRO A 49 -14.92 -7.78 -12.55
N SER A 50 -15.58 -7.37 -13.62
CA SER A 50 -15.97 -8.26 -14.73
C SER A 50 -14.79 -8.79 -15.55
N LEU A 51 -13.60 -8.22 -15.40
CA LEU A 51 -12.36 -8.64 -16.06
C LEU A 51 -11.46 -9.47 -15.14
N ASP A 52 -11.93 -9.79 -13.93
CA ASP A 52 -11.17 -10.61 -13.00
C ASP A 52 -11.01 -12.04 -13.56
N ASP A 53 -9.75 -12.45 -13.69
CA ASP A 53 -9.32 -13.75 -14.21
C ASP A 53 -8.82 -14.69 -13.10
N GLY A 54 -8.85 -14.24 -11.84
CA GLY A 54 -8.34 -14.98 -10.69
C GLY A 54 -6.82 -15.05 -10.61
N GLU A 55 -6.07 -14.27 -11.42
CA GLU A 55 -4.63 -14.12 -11.24
C GLU A 55 -4.31 -13.39 -9.92
N GLU A 56 -3.25 -13.83 -9.25
CA GLU A 56 -2.76 -13.16 -8.05
C GLU A 56 -2.27 -11.72 -8.34
N ASP A 57 -2.31 -10.89 -7.30
CA ASP A 57 -1.70 -9.56 -7.35
C ASP A 57 -0.17 -9.65 -7.39
N PRO A 58 0.52 -8.78 -8.16
CA PRO A 58 1.97 -8.73 -8.13
C PRO A 58 2.48 -8.55 -6.68
N GLU A 59 3.62 -9.15 -6.35
CA GLU A 59 4.19 -9.09 -5.01
C GLU A 59 4.37 -7.64 -4.52
N GLU A 60 4.72 -6.71 -5.40
CA GLU A 60 4.87 -5.29 -5.06
C GLU A 60 3.54 -4.63 -4.70
N VAL A 61 2.44 -5.03 -5.34
CA VAL A 61 1.09 -4.53 -5.04
C VAL A 61 0.66 -5.07 -3.68
N GLN A 62 0.87 -6.36 -3.44
CA GLN A 62 0.57 -6.99 -2.15
C GLN A 62 1.40 -6.33 -1.03
N LEU A 63 2.71 -6.14 -1.24
CA LEU A 63 3.57 -5.47 -0.28
C LEU A 63 3.08 -4.05 0.03
N PHE A 64 2.70 -3.27 -0.99
CA PHE A 64 2.16 -1.92 -0.78
C PHE A 64 0.91 -1.97 0.09
N VAL A 65 -0.06 -2.80 -0.28
CA VAL A 65 -1.37 -2.88 0.38
C VAL A 65 -1.22 -3.34 1.83
N ASP A 66 -0.43 -4.38 2.07
CA ASP A 66 -0.17 -4.90 3.42
C ASP A 66 0.59 -3.90 4.27
N THR A 67 1.58 -3.20 3.69
CA THR A 67 2.31 -2.15 4.40
C THR A 67 1.36 -1.04 4.81
N PHE A 68 0.53 -0.56 3.88
CA PHE A 68 -0.39 0.54 4.16
C PHE A 68 -1.40 0.17 5.26
N ASP A 69 -1.97 -1.02 5.14
CA ASP A 69 -2.91 -1.58 6.12
C ASP A 69 -2.26 -1.84 7.49
N MET A 70 -0.98 -2.25 7.51
CA MET A 70 -0.20 -2.36 8.75
C MET A 70 -0.12 -1.02 9.48
N TYR A 71 0.24 0.06 8.79
CA TYR A 71 0.32 1.39 9.42
C TYR A 71 -1.05 1.86 9.93
N GLU A 72 -2.11 1.62 9.17
CA GLU A 72 -3.50 1.90 9.60
C GLU A 72 -3.86 1.15 10.89
N ILE A 73 -3.57 -0.14 10.93
CA ILE A 73 -3.87 -0.99 12.08
C ILE A 73 -3.02 -0.60 13.29
N LEU A 74 -1.74 -0.26 13.10
CA LEU A 74 -0.90 0.22 14.19
C LEU A 74 -1.46 1.53 14.74
N GLN A 75 -1.78 2.51 13.89
CA GLN A 75 -2.40 3.77 14.31
C GLN A 75 -3.72 3.54 15.04
N TYR A 76 -4.59 2.69 14.50
CA TYR A 76 -5.85 2.31 15.12
C TYR A 76 -5.65 1.69 16.50
N THR A 77 -4.75 0.71 16.61
CA THR A 77 -4.43 -0.01 17.85
C THR A 77 -3.91 0.96 18.92
N TYR A 78 -2.96 1.83 18.55
CA TYR A 78 -2.40 2.83 19.47
C TYR A 78 -3.46 3.80 19.98
N ASN A 79 -4.43 4.18 19.14
CA ASN A 79 -5.51 5.07 19.55
C ASN A 79 -6.45 4.45 20.59
N HIS A 80 -6.53 3.12 20.64
CA HIS A 80 -7.32 2.36 21.61
C HIS A 80 -6.54 1.95 22.87
N PHE A 81 -5.23 2.18 22.91
CA PHE A 81 -4.43 1.94 24.11
C PHE A 81 -4.78 2.89 25.24
N SER A 82 -4.71 2.36 26.46
CA SER A 82 -4.76 3.15 27.68
C SER A 82 -3.52 4.07 27.80
N ASP A 83 -3.59 5.08 28.66
CA ASP A 83 -2.44 5.96 28.91
C ASP A 83 -1.23 5.19 29.48
N GLU A 84 -1.48 4.14 30.27
CA GLU A 84 -0.46 3.22 30.79
C GLU A 84 0.20 2.44 29.64
N ASP A 85 -0.58 1.84 28.75
CA ASP A 85 -0.04 1.11 27.60
C ASP A 85 0.74 2.03 26.65
N LYS A 86 0.28 3.28 26.44
CA LYS A 86 1.01 4.26 25.64
C LYS A 86 2.35 4.64 26.26
N ALA A 87 2.42 4.75 27.60
CA ALA A 87 3.67 5.00 28.32
C ALA A 87 4.64 3.82 28.16
N ASP A 88 4.17 2.58 28.36
CA ASP A 88 4.96 1.36 28.19
C ASP A 88 5.53 1.26 26.76
N VAL A 89 4.71 1.56 25.75
CA VAL A 89 5.12 1.57 24.34
C VAL A 89 6.22 2.61 24.08
N ALA A 90 6.07 3.81 24.63
CA ALA A 90 7.05 4.88 24.45
C ALA A 90 8.41 4.56 25.10
N GLU A 91 8.42 3.80 26.20
CA GLU A 91 9.66 3.31 26.82
C GLU A 91 10.28 2.14 26.04
N SER A 92 9.44 1.28 25.43
CA SER A 92 9.87 0.04 24.77
C SER A 92 10.39 0.20 23.33
N ILE A 93 10.16 1.37 22.71
CA ILE A 93 10.48 1.60 21.30
C ILE A 93 11.41 2.81 21.17
N PRO A 94 12.66 2.63 20.69
CA PRO A 94 13.60 3.72 20.50
C PRO A 94 13.05 4.83 19.59
N HIS A 95 13.17 6.08 20.04
CA HIS A 95 12.73 7.28 19.29
C HIS A 95 11.25 7.30 18.91
N PHE A 96 10.40 6.57 19.63
CA PHE A 96 8.96 6.60 19.41
C PHE A 96 8.38 7.98 19.76
N ASN A 97 7.59 8.53 18.83
CA ASN A 97 6.99 9.86 18.93
C ASN A 97 5.48 9.79 18.71
N GLY A 98 4.82 8.84 19.38
CA GLY A 98 3.37 8.66 19.32
C GLY A 98 2.87 8.44 17.89
N GLU A 99 1.75 9.10 17.54
CA GLU A 99 1.12 8.99 16.23
C GLU A 99 2.05 9.36 15.06
N ALA A 100 3.03 10.26 15.27
CA ALA A 100 3.99 10.62 14.22
C ALA A 100 4.86 9.44 13.78
N SER A 101 5.12 8.47 14.68
CA SER A 101 5.83 7.23 14.36
C SER A 101 4.95 6.19 13.65
N LEU A 102 3.64 6.43 13.56
CA LEU A 102 2.61 5.55 12.99
C LEU A 102 2.02 6.10 11.69
N ALA A 103 2.42 7.30 11.26
CA ALA A 103 2.09 7.80 9.93
C ALA A 103 2.83 6.99 8.86
N PHE A 104 2.14 6.59 7.80
CA PHE A 104 2.77 5.89 6.68
C PHE A 104 3.85 6.80 6.05
N PRO A 105 5.13 6.38 5.98
CA PRO A 105 6.19 7.27 5.52
C PRO A 105 6.33 7.31 4.00
N GLY A 106 5.71 6.39 3.26
CA GLY A 106 5.80 6.31 1.80
C GLY A 106 6.96 5.45 1.31
N PHE A 107 7.21 5.43 0.01
CA PHE A 107 8.33 4.67 -0.60
C PHE A 107 9.39 5.62 -1.17
N ASP A 108 10.60 5.13 -1.42
CA ASP A 108 11.68 5.96 -1.97
C ASP A 108 11.37 6.36 -3.42
N GLY A 109 11.14 7.65 -3.66
CA GLY A 109 10.88 8.15 -5.00
C GLY A 109 12.06 8.10 -5.96
N ASN A 110 13.28 7.79 -5.51
CA ASN A 110 14.46 7.68 -6.38
C ASN A 110 14.76 6.23 -6.78
N ASN A 111 14.58 5.28 -5.86
CA ASN A 111 14.99 3.88 -6.06
C ASN A 111 13.81 2.87 -6.02
N GLU A 112 12.64 3.29 -5.55
CA GLU A 112 11.44 2.46 -5.35
C GLU A 112 10.23 3.04 -6.13
N THR A 113 10.49 3.69 -7.27
CA THR A 113 9.49 4.44 -8.06
C THR A 113 8.25 3.63 -8.44
N ASN A 114 8.38 2.32 -8.61
CA ASN A 114 7.24 1.45 -8.92
C ASN A 114 6.14 1.51 -7.84
N TYR A 115 6.52 1.67 -6.57
CA TYR A 115 5.55 1.79 -5.48
C TYR A 115 4.80 3.13 -5.50
N LEU A 116 5.41 4.20 -6.02
CA LEU A 116 4.70 5.46 -6.26
C LEU A 116 3.69 5.32 -7.40
N THR A 117 4.02 4.56 -8.44
CA THR A 117 3.07 4.21 -9.51
C THR A 117 1.88 3.42 -8.95
N ILE A 118 2.15 2.40 -8.12
CA ILE A 118 1.09 1.61 -7.45
C ILE A 118 0.20 2.52 -6.59
N GLY A 119 0.81 3.36 -5.74
CA GLY A 119 0.09 4.33 -4.92
C GLY A 119 -0.77 5.30 -5.74
N GLY A 120 -0.25 5.78 -6.87
CA GLY A 120 -0.97 6.61 -7.82
C GLY A 120 -2.21 5.93 -8.40
N MET A 121 -2.08 4.66 -8.83
CA MET A 121 -3.21 3.87 -9.33
C MET A 121 -4.26 3.62 -8.25
N LEU A 122 -3.85 3.28 -7.03
CA LEU A 122 -4.75 3.13 -5.89
C LEU A 122 -5.52 4.42 -5.60
N LYS A 123 -4.81 5.57 -5.59
CA LYS A 123 -5.41 6.90 -5.42
C LYS A 123 -6.43 7.19 -6.52
N ARG A 124 -6.08 6.92 -7.79
CA ARG A 124 -6.98 7.13 -8.94
C ARG A 124 -8.23 6.27 -8.88
N MET A 125 -8.14 5.06 -8.34
CA MET A 125 -9.29 4.20 -8.10
C MET A 125 -10.15 4.62 -6.91
N GLY A 126 -9.71 5.60 -6.10
CA GLY A 126 -10.38 5.99 -4.87
C GLY A 126 -10.27 4.92 -3.78
N ARG A 127 -9.26 4.05 -3.86
CA ARG A 127 -8.95 3.05 -2.83
C ARG A 127 -8.27 3.74 -1.64
N PHE A 128 -8.42 3.16 -0.45
CA PHE A 128 -7.86 3.71 0.79
C PHE A 128 -8.25 5.18 1.02
N SER A 129 -9.57 5.38 1.14
CA SER A 129 -10.30 6.65 1.32
C SER A 129 -9.44 7.90 1.58
N GLY A 130 -9.28 8.75 0.56
CA GLY A 130 -8.89 10.16 0.72
C GLY A 130 -7.45 10.44 1.17
N LYS A 131 -6.52 9.48 1.04
CA LYS A 131 -5.16 9.63 1.59
C LYS A 131 -4.15 10.07 0.54
N GLU A 132 -3.70 11.32 0.68
CA GLU A 132 -2.54 11.87 -0.03
C GLU A 132 -1.24 11.11 0.26
N GLU A 133 -1.22 10.29 1.32
CA GLU A 133 -0.08 9.50 1.75
C GLU A 133 0.30 8.35 0.80
N LEU A 134 -0.63 7.91 -0.07
CA LEU A 134 -0.37 6.81 -1.01
C LEU A 134 0.79 7.09 -1.97
N THR A 135 1.10 8.35 -2.24
CA THR A 135 2.19 8.77 -3.14
C THR A 135 3.31 9.51 -2.40
N LYS A 136 3.41 9.33 -1.08
CA LYS A 136 4.44 9.99 -0.26
C LYS A 136 5.83 9.44 -0.59
N ASN A 137 6.81 10.34 -0.68
CA ASN A 137 8.21 9.99 -0.85
C ASN A 137 8.87 9.89 0.53
N SER A 138 9.38 8.71 0.89
CA SER A 138 10.09 8.51 2.16
C SER A 138 11.50 9.11 2.16
N HIS A 139 12.04 9.44 0.98
CA HIS A 139 13.42 9.89 0.78
C HIS A 139 14.49 8.89 1.26
N MET A 140 14.12 7.61 1.49
CA MET A 140 15.04 6.54 1.87
C MET A 140 14.49 5.16 1.48
N PRO A 141 15.36 4.19 1.10
CA PRO A 141 14.91 2.82 0.83
C PRO A 141 14.13 2.23 2.01
N SER A 142 12.92 1.76 1.74
CA SER A 142 11.93 1.39 2.76
C SER A 142 11.38 -0.03 2.60
N VAL A 143 11.50 -0.64 1.42
CA VAL A 143 10.97 -1.99 1.11
C VAL A 143 11.46 -3.04 2.11
N GLU A 144 12.78 -3.11 2.36
CA GLU A 144 13.35 -4.10 3.29
C GLU A 144 12.93 -3.85 4.74
N ILE A 145 12.67 -2.59 5.11
CA ILE A 145 12.14 -2.24 6.43
C ILE A 145 10.73 -2.82 6.57
N TYR A 146 9.88 -2.59 5.56
CA TYR A 146 8.49 -3.06 5.60
C TYR A 146 8.39 -4.57 5.56
N ARG A 147 9.22 -5.26 4.78
CA ARG A 147 9.28 -6.73 4.77
C ARG A 147 9.50 -7.30 6.18
N ARG A 148 10.50 -6.79 6.91
CA ARG A 148 10.77 -7.22 8.30
C ARG A 148 9.61 -6.92 9.23
N MET A 149 8.97 -5.76 9.10
CA MET A 149 7.80 -5.44 9.91
C MET A 149 6.63 -6.38 9.61
N LEU A 150 6.38 -6.68 8.34
CA LEU A 150 5.29 -7.54 7.89
C LEU A 150 5.48 -9.01 8.30
N GLU A 151 6.71 -9.51 8.39
CA GLU A 151 7.01 -10.83 8.94
C GLU A 151 6.48 -11.01 10.37
N VAL A 152 6.47 -9.95 11.17
CA VAL A 152 5.94 -9.93 12.54
C VAL A 152 4.44 -9.60 12.54
N PHE A 153 4.06 -8.60 11.75
CA PHE A 153 2.71 -8.05 11.75
C PHE A 153 1.66 -9.00 11.18
N LEU A 154 1.94 -9.66 10.06
CA LEU A 154 0.94 -10.50 9.38
C LEU A 154 0.45 -11.67 10.28
N PRO A 155 1.34 -12.42 10.98
CA PRO A 155 0.90 -13.39 11.99
C PRO A 155 0.10 -12.78 13.14
N ALA A 156 0.49 -11.60 13.63
CA ALA A 156 -0.21 -10.91 14.71
C ALA A 156 -1.62 -10.50 14.28
N ARG A 157 -1.78 -9.90 13.10
CA ARG A 157 -3.06 -9.55 12.51
C ARG A 157 -3.94 -10.78 12.33
N ALA A 158 -3.40 -11.89 11.82
CA ALA A 158 -4.17 -13.10 11.56
C ALA A 158 -4.69 -13.79 12.84
N LYS A 159 -3.94 -13.70 13.96
CA LYS A 159 -4.25 -14.44 15.19
C LYS A 159 -4.89 -13.60 16.29
N ASN A 160 -4.49 -12.34 16.40
CA ASN A 160 -4.72 -11.52 17.59
C ASN A 160 -5.50 -10.23 17.29
N TRP A 161 -5.87 -9.97 16.03
CA TRP A 161 -6.71 -8.82 15.69
C TRP A 161 -8.11 -8.96 16.28
N ILE A 162 -8.53 -7.96 17.03
CA ILE A 162 -9.88 -7.84 17.58
C ILE A 162 -10.46 -6.48 17.16
N HIS A 163 -11.63 -6.49 16.53
CA HIS A 163 -12.36 -5.27 16.17
C HIS A 163 -12.64 -4.42 17.43
N ASP A 164 -12.51 -3.09 17.34
CA ASP A 164 -12.62 -2.13 18.45
C ASP A 164 -11.50 -2.21 19.51
N VAL A 165 -10.45 -2.99 19.25
CA VAL A 165 -9.28 -3.10 20.14
C VAL A 165 -7.97 -2.94 19.37
N GLY A 166 -7.79 -3.70 18.30
CA GLY A 166 -6.54 -3.77 17.55
C GLY A 166 -5.79 -5.08 17.74
N ILE A 167 -4.46 -5.04 17.57
CA ILE A 167 -3.54 -6.13 17.93
C ILE A 167 -3.06 -5.98 19.38
N THR A 168 -2.36 -6.98 19.92
CA THR A 168 -1.83 -6.88 21.30
C THR A 168 -0.73 -5.83 21.41
N LYS A 169 -0.52 -5.28 22.63
CA LYS A 169 0.60 -4.37 22.93
C LYS A 169 1.95 -4.98 22.56
N GLN A 170 2.16 -6.26 22.85
CA GLN A 170 3.43 -6.93 22.53
C GLN A 170 3.64 -7.03 21.01
N ASP A 171 2.62 -7.47 20.26
CA ASP A 171 2.71 -7.55 18.80
C ASP A 171 2.97 -6.18 18.16
N PHE A 172 2.35 -5.13 18.71
CA PHE A 172 2.57 -3.74 18.30
C PHE A 172 4.04 -3.32 18.50
N ILE A 173 4.59 -3.56 19.69
CA ILE A 173 5.98 -3.24 20.03
C ILE A 173 6.95 -4.03 19.13
N ASP A 174 6.71 -5.33 18.98
CA ASP A 174 7.55 -6.23 18.17
C ASP A 174 7.56 -5.80 16.69
N THR A 175 6.38 -5.43 16.16
CA THR A 175 6.24 -4.93 14.79
C THR A 175 7.04 -3.66 14.55
N LEU A 176 6.99 -2.69 15.47
CA LEU A 176 7.72 -1.44 15.32
C LEU A 176 9.23 -1.60 15.55
N ASN A 177 9.64 -2.45 16.49
CA ASN A 177 11.05 -2.77 16.70
C ASN A 177 11.66 -3.54 15.52
N ALA A 178 10.85 -4.24 14.72
CA ALA A 178 11.30 -4.88 13.48
C ALA A 178 11.83 -3.90 12.42
N ARG A 179 11.53 -2.60 12.54
CA ARG A 179 12.11 -1.53 11.69
C ARG A 179 13.62 -1.55 11.73
N VAL A 180 14.20 -1.73 12.92
CA VAL A 180 15.65 -1.74 13.13
C VAL A 180 16.20 -3.07 12.61
N HIS A 181 17.19 -2.96 11.73
CA HIS A 181 17.89 -4.14 11.19
C HIS A 181 18.47 -4.97 12.35
N PRO A 182 18.38 -6.31 12.33
CA PRO A 182 18.85 -7.17 13.42
C PRO A 182 20.29 -6.91 13.88
N GLU A 183 21.17 -6.50 12.95
CA GLU A 183 22.57 -6.16 13.24
C GLU A 183 22.76 -4.84 14.02
N ASN A 184 21.73 -4.01 14.09
CA ASN A 184 21.73 -2.70 14.76
C ASN A 184 20.81 -2.66 16.00
N ARG A 185 20.38 -3.83 16.49
CA ARG A 185 19.55 -3.97 17.70
C ARG A 185 20.41 -4.10 18.95
#